data_AF-A0A5B9R5U9-F1
#
_entry.id   AF-A0A5B9R5U9-F1
#
_cell.length_a   1.000
_cell.length_b   1.000
_cell.length_c   1.000
_cell.angle_alpha   90.00
_cell.angle_beta   90.00
_cell.angle_gamma   90.00
#
_symmetry.space_group_name_H-M   'P 1'
#
loop_
_entity.id
_entity.type
_entity.pdbx_description
1 polymer ?
#
loop_
_entity_poly.entity_id
_entity_poly.type
_entity_poly.pdbx_seq_one_letter_code
_entity_poly.pdbx_strand_id
1 'polypeptide(L)' 'MQARRAVRDARMSDDGAALKTAREAVNAAKIALGERGPTWWDGDADLNRKLVKNTTYAEWFDSLADS' A
#
# COMPACT_ATOMS: atom_id res chain seq x y z
N MET A 1 7.63 -4.96 19.16
CA MET A 1 7.82 -6.11 18.23
C MET A 1 6.96 -7.36 18.58
N GLN A 2 5.78 -7.22 19.19
CA GLN A 2 4.90 -8.37 19.52
C GLN A 2 4.00 -8.77 18.34
N ALA A 3 3.33 -7.80 17.70
CA ALA A 3 2.44 -8.07 16.56
C ALA A 3 3.16 -8.73 15.36
N ARG A 4 4.42 -8.35 15.09
CA ARG A 4 5.24 -9.01 14.06
C ARG A 4 5.57 -10.47 14.39
N ARG A 5 5.70 -10.83 15.68
CA ARG A 5 5.86 -12.24 16.11
C ARG A 5 4.56 -13.02 15.92
N ALA A 6 3.41 -12.43 16.28
CA ALA A 6 2.10 -13.04 16.06
C ALA A 6 1.81 -13.35 14.58
N VAL A 7 2.27 -12.51 13.64
CA VAL A 7 2.18 -12.81 12.19
C VAL A 7 2.95 -14.07 11.82
N ARG A 8 4.15 -14.28 12.39
CA ARG A 8 4.93 -15.49 12.16
C ARG A 8 4.22 -16.71 12.73
N ASP A 9 3.74 -16.62 13.96
CA ASP A 9 3.12 -17.75 14.66
C ASP A 9 1.81 -18.17 13.97
N ALA A 10 0.97 -17.20 13.57
CA ALA A 10 -0.26 -17.47 12.79
C ALA A 10 0.01 -18.09 11.41
N ARG A 11 1.13 -17.74 10.76
CA ARG A 11 1.57 -18.39 9.52
C ARG A 11 2.02 -19.83 9.74
N MET A 12 2.70 -20.11 10.85
CA MET A 12 3.16 -21.47 11.17
C MET A 12 1.99 -22.39 11.55
N SER A 13 0.90 -21.84 12.10
CA SER A 13 -0.30 -22.60 12.44
C SER A 13 -1.37 -22.61 11.33
N ASP A 14 -1.10 -22.02 10.16
CA ASP A 14 -2.05 -21.82 9.05
C ASP A 14 -3.41 -21.23 9.48
N ASP A 15 -3.38 -20.37 10.51
CA ASP A 15 -4.58 -19.74 11.05
C ASP A 15 -4.83 -18.39 10.36
N GLY A 16 -5.73 -18.40 9.38
CA GLY A 16 -6.10 -17.21 8.61
C GLY A 16 -6.72 -16.10 9.47
N ALA A 17 -7.48 -16.44 10.51
CA ALA A 17 -8.12 -15.45 11.38
C ALA A 17 -7.11 -14.77 12.31
N ALA A 18 -6.21 -15.56 12.91
CA ALA A 18 -5.09 -15.04 13.69
C ALA A 18 -4.15 -14.21 12.81
N LEU A 19 -3.91 -14.62 11.56
CA LEU A 19 -3.06 -13.89 10.63
C LEU A 19 -3.64 -12.52 10.26
N LYS A 20 -4.96 -12.44 10.02
CA LYS A 20 -5.66 -11.17 9.77
C LYS A 20 -5.50 -10.22 10.97
N THR A 21 -5.82 -10.71 12.17
CA THR A 21 -5.73 -9.94 13.42
C THR A 21 -4.31 -9.43 13.66
N ALA A 22 -3.30 -10.28 13.46
CA ALA A 22 -1.90 -9.90 13.64
C ALA A 22 -1.46 -8.83 12.62
N ARG A 23 -1.92 -8.92 11.36
CA ARG A 23 -1.64 -7.92 10.31
C ARG A 23 -2.31 -6.59 10.61
N GLU A 24 -3.54 -6.59 11.12
CA GLU A 24 -4.24 -5.38 11.54
C GLU A 24 -3.49 -4.69 12.69
N ALA A 25 -3.04 -5.44 13.69
CA ALA A 25 -2.24 -4.90 14.80
C ALA A 25 -0.89 -4.31 14.32
N VAL A 26 -0.24 -4.95 13.34
CA VAL A 26 0.96 -4.38 12.70
C VAL A 26 0.62 -3.07 11.99
N ASN A 27 -0.46 -3.04 11.21
CA ASN A 27 -0.89 -1.83 10.50
C ASN A 27 -1.15 -0.67 11.47
N ALA A 28 -1.91 -0.92 12.55
CA ALA A 28 -2.20 0.08 13.57
C ALA A 28 -0.91 0.65 14.19
N ALA A 29 0.05 -0.21 14.53
CA ALA A 29 1.34 0.22 15.06
C ALA A 29 2.14 1.06 14.04
N LYS A 30 2.12 0.70 12.75
CA LYS A 30 2.80 1.46 11.69
C LYS A 30 2.19 2.84 11.48
N ILE A 31 0.86 2.93 11.51
CA ILE A 31 0.14 4.21 11.42
C ILE A 31 0.50 5.08 12.63
N ALA A 32 0.45 4.54 13.85
CA ALA A 32 0.80 5.28 15.06
C ALA A 32 2.25 5.78 15.08
N LEU A 33 3.16 5.05 14.43
CA LEU A 33 4.57 5.45 14.26
C LEU A 33 4.79 6.46 13.12
N GLY A 34 3.76 6.76 12.32
CA GLY A 34 3.87 7.66 11.17
C GLY A 34 4.48 7.01 9.92
N GLU A 35 4.74 5.69 9.91
CA GLU A 35 5.30 4.97 8.76
C GLU A 35 4.33 4.89 7.57
N ARG A 36 3.05 5.21 7.78
CA ARG A 36 1.97 5.18 6.76
C ARG A 36 1.23 6.51 6.63
N GLY A 37 1.93 7.62 6.90
CA GLY A 37 1.43 8.96 6.62
C GLY A 37 1.43 9.30 5.12
N PRO A 38 1.01 10.52 4.75
CA PRO A 38 1.07 10.99 3.36
C PRO A 38 2.50 10.87 2.83
N THR A 39 2.62 10.49 1.56
CA THR A 39 3.91 10.41 0.88
C THR A 39 4.55 11.79 0.80
N TRP A 40 5.88 11.84 0.75
CA TRP A 40 6.60 13.11 0.65
C TRP A 40 6.50 13.76 -0.74
N TRP A 41 6.05 13.02 -1.76
CA TRP A 41 5.72 13.53 -3.08
C TRP A 41 4.21 13.64 -3.27
N ASP A 42 3.81 14.55 -4.16
CA ASP A 42 2.41 14.75 -4.55
C ASP A 42 1.89 13.63 -5.45
N GLY A 43 0.61 13.27 -5.33
CA GLY A 43 -0.07 12.31 -6.21
C GLY A 43 -0.03 10.86 -5.71
N ASP A 44 -0.68 10.58 -4.58
CA ASP A 44 -0.81 9.23 -3.99
C ASP A 44 -1.95 8.39 -4.59
N ALA A 45 -2.62 8.90 -5.63
CA ALA A 45 -3.72 8.22 -6.28
C ALA A 45 -3.25 6.91 -6.92
N ASP A 46 -3.95 5.80 -6.64
CA ASP A 46 -3.70 4.53 -7.33
C ASP A 46 -4.16 4.63 -8.79
N LEU A 47 -3.18 4.60 -9.70
CA LEU A 47 -3.38 4.62 -11.14
C LEU A 47 -3.29 3.22 -11.77
N ASN A 48 -3.11 2.16 -10.97
CA ASN A 48 -3.04 0.81 -11.49
C ASN A 48 -4.34 0.43 -12.21
N ARG A 49 -4.19 -0.25 -13.36
CA ARG A 49 -5.29 -0.71 -14.23
C ARG A 49 -6.17 0.43 -14.78
N LYS A 50 -5.66 1.67 -14.84
CA LYS A 50 -6.29 2.78 -15.58
C LYS A 50 -5.60 2.97 -16.93
N LEU A 51 -6.37 3.28 -17.97
CA LEU A 51 -5.82 3.73 -19.27
C LEU A 51 -5.13 5.08 -19.08
N VAL A 52 -4.02 5.34 -19.79
CA VAL A 52 -3.21 6.56 -19.62
C VAL A 52 -4.02 7.86 -19.76
N LYS A 53 -4.96 7.90 -20.71
CA LYS A 53 -5.91 9.03 -20.90
C LYS A 53 -6.81 9.33 -19.69
N ASN A 54 -6.96 8.38 -18.76
CA ASN A 54 -7.76 8.50 -17.53
C ASN A 54 -6.87 8.74 -16.29
N THR A 55 -5.62 9.14 -16.50
CA THR A 55 -4.65 9.41 -15.45
C THR A 55 -4.08 10.82 -15.61
N THR A 56 -3.38 11.29 -14.58
CA THR A 56 -2.63 12.57 -14.62
C THR A 56 -1.50 12.59 -15.65
N TYR A 57 -1.16 11.43 -16.24
CA TYR A 57 -0.14 11.33 -17.29
C TYR A 57 -0.66 11.56 -18.71
N ALA A 58 -1.95 11.84 -18.89
CA ALA A 58 -2.56 11.98 -20.22
C ALA A 58 -1.85 13.02 -21.10
N GLU A 59 -1.72 14.26 -20.61
CA GLU A 59 -1.11 15.37 -21.36
C GLU A 59 0.35 15.10 -21.71
N TRP A 60 1.12 14.53 -20.77
CA TRP A 60 2.50 14.15 -21.02
C TRP A 60 2.59 13.03 -22.06
N PHE A 61 1.74 12.00 -21.97
CA PHE A 61 1.73 10.90 -22.92
C PHE A 61 1.39 11.36 -24.34
N ASP A 62 0.43 12.27 -24.47
CA ASP A 62 0.05 12.86 -25.76
C ASP A 62 1.23 13.65 -26.37
N SER A 63 2.00 14.38 -25.54
CA SER A 63 3.19 15.12 -26.03
C SER A 63 4.31 14.24 -26.60
N LEU A 64 4.32 12.94 -26.28
CA LEU A 64 5.29 11.98 -26.85
C LEU A 64 4.93 11.53 -28.27
N ALA A 65 3.66 11.66 -28.67
CA ALA A 65 3.19 11.30 -30.00
C ALA A 65 3.49 12.38 -31.06
N ASP A 66 3.76 13.61 -30.61
CA ASP A 66 4.10 14.77 -31.44
C ASP A 66 5.61 14.90 -31.74
N SER A 67 6.42 13.86 -31.47
CA SER A 67 7.88 13.81 -31.70
C SER A 67 8.30 12.80 -32.76
#